data_AF-A0A8T5HRK3-F1
#
_entry.id   AF-A0A8T5HRK3-F1
#
_cell.length_a   1.000
_cell.length_b   1.000
_cell.length_c   1.000
_cell.angle_alpha   90.00
_cell.angle_beta   90.00
_cell.angle_gamma   90.00
#
_symmetry.space_group_name_H-M   'P 1'
#
loop_
_entity.id
_entity.type
_entity.pdbx_description
1 polymer ?
#
loop_
_entity_poly.entity_id
_entity_poly.type
_entity_poly.pdbx_seq_one_letter_code
_entity_poly.pdbx_strand_id
1 'polypeptide(L)'
;MVEIEKQSKSLVKLKEGDKFFINGKEMKVDKQFLFQEHKKMKEMIIEIFNPENEREYQVRYFDDQVESSVEIYELVGDFEYVRREPKSVSW
;
A
#
# COMPACT_ATOMS: atom_id res chain seq x y z
N MET A 1 14.50 0.62 -3.04
CA MET A 1 13.44 -0.27 -3.59
C MET A 1 12.97 -1.12 -2.43
N VAL A 2 11.67 -1.16 -2.15
CA VAL A 2 11.14 -1.94 -1.03
C VAL A 2 11.17 -3.42 -1.39
N GLU A 3 11.58 -4.28 -0.46
CA GLU A 3 11.55 -5.73 -0.67
C GLU A 3 10.11 -6.24 -0.51
N ILE A 4 9.65 -7.07 -1.45
CA ILE A 4 8.32 -7.71 -1.37
C ILE A 4 8.54 -9.16 -0.96
N GLU A 5 8.24 -9.50 0.29
CA GLU A 5 8.60 -10.81 0.86
C GLU A 5 7.58 -11.90 0.51
N LYS A 6 6.34 -11.74 1.00
CA LYS A 6 5.28 -12.75 0.89
C LYS A 6 4.04 -12.13 0.26
N GLN A 7 3.47 -12.86 -0.70
CA GLN A 7 2.24 -12.48 -1.40
C GLN A 7 1.24 -13.64 -1.27
N SER A 8 0.19 -13.45 -0.48
CA SER A 8 -0.90 -14.41 -0.34
C SER A 8 -1.80 -14.44 -1.59
N LYS A 9 -1.87 -13.31 -2.29
CA LYS A 9 -2.62 -13.09 -3.53
C LYS A 9 -2.07 -11.88 -4.28
N SER A 10 -2.57 -11.66 -5.50
CA SER A 10 -2.29 -10.43 -6.25
C SER A 10 -2.69 -9.19 -5.46
N LEU A 11 -1.84 -8.17 -5.46
CA LEU A 11 -2.07 -6.91 -4.76
C LEU A 11 -3.39 -6.23 -5.20
N VAL A 12 -3.76 -6.39 -6.49
CA VAL A 12 -5.01 -5.88 -7.08
C VAL A 12 -6.27 -6.60 -6.54
N LYS A 13 -6.11 -7.74 -5.87
CA LYS A 13 -7.20 -8.52 -5.28
C LYS A 13 -7.31 -8.34 -3.77
N LEU A 14 -6.59 -7.39 -3.18
CA LEU A 14 -6.83 -7.01 -1.80
C LEU A 14 -8.21 -6.37 -1.68
N LYS A 15 -8.80 -6.50 -0.50
CA LYS A 15 -10.10 -5.96 -0.15
C LYS A 15 -10.06 -5.50 1.30
N GLU A 16 -11.05 -4.70 1.67
CA GLU A 16 -11.27 -4.27 3.05
C GLU A 16 -11.16 -5.46 4.03
N GLY A 17 -10.41 -5.23 5.11
CA GLY A 17 -10.14 -6.21 6.16
C GLY A 17 -8.99 -7.18 5.87
N ASP A 18 -8.41 -7.20 4.67
CA ASP A 18 -7.18 -7.97 4.41
C ASP A 18 -5.99 -7.41 5.19
N LYS A 19 -4.99 -8.27 5.40
CA LYS A 19 -3.76 -7.89 6.09
C LYS A 19 -2.73 -7.37 5.10
N PHE A 20 -2.06 -6.29 5.48
CA PHE A 20 -0.87 -5.79 4.81
C PHE A 20 0.22 -5.61 5.86
N PHE A 21 1.48 -5.86 5.53
CA PHE A 21 2.58 -5.77 6.48
C PHE A 21 3.61 -4.78 5.99
N ILE A 22 4.04 -3.86 6.85
CA ILE A 22 5.15 -2.94 6.61
C ILE A 22 6.24 -3.25 7.64
N ASN A 23 7.44 -3.64 7.20
CA ASN A 23 8.54 -4.07 8.08
C ASN A 23 8.11 -5.14 9.11
N GLY A 24 7.26 -6.07 8.69
CA GLY A 24 6.68 -7.11 9.55
C GLY A 24 5.57 -6.63 10.51
N LYS A 25 5.21 -5.34 10.51
CA LYS A 25 4.10 -4.80 11.30
C LYS A 25 2.78 -4.96 10.56
N GLU A 26 1.80 -5.59 11.21
CA GLU A 26 0.46 -5.79 10.65
C GLU A 26 -0.31 -4.46 10.55
N MET A 27 -0.83 -4.21 9.36
CA MET A 27 -1.76 -3.16 8.98
C MET A 27 -3.02 -3.83 8.42
N LYS A 28 -4.13 -3.11 8.43
CA LYS A 28 -5.39 -3.54 7.82
C LYS A 28 -5.70 -2.72 6.59
N VAL A 29 -6.13 -3.39 5.52
CA VAL A 29 -6.67 -2.74 4.33
C VAL A 29 -8.02 -2.14 4.67
N ASP A 30 -8.16 -0.84 4.43
CA ASP A 30 -9.44 -0.16 4.49
C ASP A 30 -10.07 -0.13 3.09
N LYS A 31 -9.36 0.44 2.11
CA LYS A 31 -9.89 0.62 0.77
C LYS A 31 -8.84 0.42 -0.29
N GLN A 32 -9.26 -0.02 -1.47
CA GLN A 32 -8.44 -0.06 -2.67
C GLN A 32 -9.20 0.59 -3.83
N PHE A 33 -8.55 1.47 -4.58
CA PHE A 33 -9.18 2.16 -5.71
C PHE A 33 -8.16 2.57 -6.78
N LEU A 34 -8.67 2.79 -7.99
CA LEU A 34 -7.93 3.40 -9.10
C LEU A 34 -7.77 4.89 -8.82
N PHE A 35 -6.52 5.35 -8.76
CA PHE A 35 -6.20 6.77 -8.57
C PHE A 35 -6.15 7.50 -9.91
N GLN A 36 -5.34 6.97 -10.85
CA GLN A 36 -5.20 7.54 -12.18
C GLN A 36 -5.00 6.44 -13.22
N GLU A 37 -5.51 6.68 -14.42
CA GLU A 37 -5.29 5.81 -15.57
C GLU A 37 -4.70 6.65 -16.71
N HIS A 38 -3.54 6.22 -17.21
CA HIS A 38 -2.92 6.80 -18.39
C HIS A 38 -2.67 5.70 -19.43
N LYS A 39 -3.55 5.66 -20.45
CA LYS A 39 -3.54 4.65 -21.52
C LYS A 39 -3.71 3.23 -20.98
N LYS A 40 -2.59 2.54 -20.72
CA LYS A 40 -2.54 1.16 -20.22
C LYS A 40 -2.01 1.07 -18.80
N MET A 41 -1.41 2.14 -18.28
CA MET A 41 -0.87 2.17 -16.92
C MET A 41 -1.96 2.66 -15.97
N LYS A 42 -2.23 1.88 -14.91
CA LYS A 42 -3.18 2.24 -13.86
C LYS A 42 -2.45 2.39 -12.53
N GLU A 43 -2.44 3.61 -12.02
CA GLU A 43 -1.97 3.89 -10.67
C GLU A 43 -3.08 3.54 -9.69
N MET A 44 -2.79 2.61 -8.79
CA MET A 44 -3.68 2.09 -7.78
C MET A 44 -3.24 2.58 -6.41
N ILE A 45 -4.20 2.87 -5.54
CA ILE A 45 -3.96 3.19 -4.13
C ILE A 45 -4.67 2.16 -3.26
N ILE A 46 -3.97 1.70 -2.22
CA ILE A 46 -4.54 0.98 -1.10
C ILE A 46 -4.36 1.83 0.15
N GLU A 47 -5.45 2.19 0.78
CA GLU A 47 -5.46 2.79 2.11
C GLU A 47 -5.38 1.68 3.14
N ILE A 48 -4.38 1.77 4.01
CA ILE A 48 -4.16 0.83 5.10
C ILE A 48 -3.99 1.60 6.41
N PHE A 49 -4.40 1.02 7.53
CA PHE A 49 -4.19 1.61 8.84
C PHE A 49 -3.55 0.64 9.82
N ASN A 50 -2.79 1.18 10.75
CA ASN A 50 -2.24 0.44 11.86
C ASN A 50 -3.29 0.35 12.99
N PRO A 51 -3.79 -0.84 13.32
CA PRO A 51 -4.84 -0.99 14.33
C PRO A 51 -4.40 -0.67 15.76
N GLU A 52 -3.09 -0.54 16.03
CA GLU A 52 -2.58 -0.25 17.37
C GLU A 52 -2.45 1.24 17.68
N ASN A 53 -2.22 2.07 16.67
CA ASN A 53 -1.98 3.51 16.86
C ASN A 53 -2.75 4.39 15.88
N GLU A 54 -3.69 3.79 15.14
CA GLU A 54 -4.62 4.45 14.20
C GLU A 54 -3.93 5.27 13.11
N ARG A 55 -2.62 5.06 12.89
CA ARG A 55 -1.90 5.72 11.80
C ARG A 55 -2.34 5.16 10.47
N GLU A 56 -2.61 6.06 9.53
CA GLU A 56 -3.01 5.72 8.17
C GLU A 56 -1.84 5.84 7.21
N TYR A 57 -1.86 4.96 6.21
CA TYR A 57 -0.86 4.90 5.15
C TYR A 57 -1.54 4.65 3.80
N GLN A 58 -0.90 5.11 2.74
CA GLN A 58 -1.22 4.76 1.38
C GLN A 58 -0.12 3.89 0.78
N VAL A 59 -0.52 2.76 0.21
CA VAL A 59 0.30 1.96 -0.70
C VAL A 59 -0.06 2.39 -2.11
N ARG A 60 0.89 2.96 -2.84
CA ARG A 60 0.72 3.33 -4.25
C ARG A 60 1.52 2.38 -5.12
N TYR A 61 0.95 1.97 -6.25
CA TYR A 61 1.63 1.08 -7.19
C TYR A 61 0.97 1.15 -8.56
N PHE A 62 1.68 0.73 -9.60
CA PHE A 62 1.13 0.50 -10.93
C PHE A 62 0.70 -0.97 -11.06
N ASP A 63 -0.52 -1.22 -11.52
CA ASP A 63 -1.09 -2.57 -11.60
C ASP A 63 -0.30 -3.53 -12.51
N ASP A 64 0.35 -3.00 -13.54
CA ASP A 64 1.20 -3.70 -14.49
C ASP A 64 2.68 -3.80 -14.06
N GLN A 65 3.08 -3.07 -13.01
CA GLN A 65 4.47 -2.98 -12.54
C GLN A 65 4.60 -3.07 -11.02
N VAL A 66 3.79 -3.91 -10.37
CA VAL A 66 3.73 -4.01 -8.90
C VAL A 66 5.13 -4.15 -8.29
N GLU A 67 5.96 -5.09 -8.77
CA GLU A 67 7.27 -5.39 -8.17
C GLU A 67 8.25 -4.21 -8.11
N SER A 68 8.15 -3.27 -9.06
CA SER A 68 9.05 -2.12 -9.15
C SER A 68 8.42 -0.78 -8.76
N SER A 69 7.12 -0.75 -8.43
CA SER A 69 6.37 0.50 -8.23
C SER A 69 5.74 0.67 -6.85
N VAL A 70 5.85 -0.31 -5.95
CA VAL A 70 5.30 -0.15 -4.59
C VAL A 70 5.99 0.99 -3.85
N GLU A 71 5.19 1.97 -3.47
CA GLU A 71 5.57 3.10 -2.63
C GLU A 71 4.64 3.22 -1.43
N ILE A 72 5.17 3.63 -0.28
CA ILE A 72 4.43 3.76 0.97
C ILE A 72 4.45 5.22 1.41
N TYR A 73 3.29 5.75 1.77
CA TYR A 73 3.12 7.11 2.26
C TYR A 73 2.38 7.06 3.60
N GLU A 74 2.84 7.80 4.61
CA GLU A 74 2.15 7.97 5.90
C GLU A 74 1.35 9.27 5.87
N LEU A 75 0.11 9.25 6.36
CA LEU A 75 -0.67 10.46 6.58
C LEU A 75 -0.17 11.17 7.84
N VAL A 76 0.26 12.42 7.71
CA VAL A 76 0.76 13.27 8.79
C VAL A 76 -0.17 14.46 8.99
N GLY A 77 -0.64 14.62 10.22
CA GLY A 77 -1.47 15.76 10.63
C GLY A 77 -2.82 15.87 9.91
N ASP A 78 -3.30 14.79 9.30
CA ASP A 78 -4.57 14.66 8.56
C ASP A 78 -4.64 15.39 7.20
N PHE A 79 -3.53 15.89 6.67
CA PHE A 79 -3.53 16.60 5.37
C PHE A 79 -2.35 16.28 4.45
N GLU A 80 -1.26 15.71 4.96
CA GLU A 80 -0.04 15.50 4.17
C GLU A 80 0.35 14.02 4.10
N TYR A 81 0.57 13.52 2.88
CA TYR A 81 1.14 12.19 2.66
C TYR A 81 2.66 12.27 2.49
N VAL A 82 3.39 11.79 3.49
CA VAL A 82 4.85 11.78 3.51
C VAL A 82 5.38 10.41 3.10
N ARG A 83 6.22 10.37 2.05
CA ARG A 83 6.86 9.13 1.58
C ARG A 83 7.69 8.49 2.69
N ARG A 84 7.49 7.19 2.88
CA ARG A 84 8.29 6.33 3.76
C ARG A 84 9.01 5.28 2.93
N GLU A 85 10.22 4.94 3.38
CA GLU A 85 11.06 3.92 2.74
C GLU A 85 11.21 2.72 3.69
N PRO A 86 10.18 1.87 3.83
CA PRO A 86 10.34 0.64 4.58
C PRO A 86 11.35 -0.28 3.88
N LYS A 87 11.90 -1.20 4.67
CA LYS A 87 12.81 -2.24 4.17
C LYS A 87 12.03 -3.29 3.39
N SER A 88 10.88 -3.72 3.94
CA SER A 88 10.05 -4.73 3.32
C SER A 88 8.55 -4.50 3.49
N VAL A 89 7.78 -5.08 2.57
CA VAL A 89 6.32 -5.16 2.60
C VAL A 89 5.85 -6.58 2.25
N SER A 90 4.68 -6.96 2.74
CA SER A 90 4.01 -8.20 2.36
C SER A 90 2.50 -8.10 2.54
N TRP A 91 1.74 -9.01 1.91
CA TRP A 91 0.28 -9.08 1.99
C TRP A 91 -0.22 -10.50 1.65
#